data_AF-A0AAJ0WXA7-F1
#
_entry.id   AF-A0AAJ0WXA7-F1
#
_cell.length_a   1.000
_cell.length_b   1.000
_cell.length_c   1.000
_cell.angle_alpha   90.00
_cell.angle_beta   90.00
_cell.angle_gamma   90.00
#
_symmetry.space_group_name_H-M   'P 1'
#
loop_
_entity.id
_entity.type
_entity.pdbx_description
1 polymer ?
#
loop_
_entity_poly.entity_id
_entity_poly.type
_entity_poly.pdbx_seq_one_letter_code
_entity_poly.pdbx_strand_id
1 'polypeptide(L)'
;MAITMQEVIPLGLCMSTQDLIDAKRFQQNFADNTILRVRDRALEMKITPIKRELNSQTFQKKYLEGHKLVIVNNIDKIMGLVASRYSEIDLNLVDSIIFNGKLIMNKVLNAESFDQIAELDSVFKSKITLPVYDLFVRHLKKTKNLLD
;
A
#
# COMPACT_ATOMS: atom_id res chain seq x y z
N MET A 1 21.67 17.73 4.98
CA MET A 1 20.28 17.87 5.45
C MET A 1 19.78 16.51 5.92
N ALA A 2 19.06 16.45 7.05
CA ALA A 2 18.45 15.21 7.52
C ALA A 2 17.12 14.99 6.79
N ILE A 3 16.92 13.79 6.23
CA ILE A 3 15.64 13.39 5.65
C ILE A 3 14.59 13.41 6.76
N THR A 4 13.51 14.15 6.56
CA THR A 4 12.43 14.23 7.55
C THR A 4 11.48 13.05 7.39
N MET A 5 10.86 12.63 8.50
CA MET A 5 9.83 11.59 8.47
C MET A 5 8.68 11.93 7.52
N GLN A 6 8.40 13.23 7.31
CA GLN A 6 7.36 13.65 6.39
C GLN A 6 7.75 13.38 4.93
N GLU A 7 9.00 13.55 4.53
CA GLU A 7 9.47 13.36 3.15
C GLU A 7 9.38 11.90 2.69
N VAL A 8 9.51 10.94 3.62
CA VAL A 8 9.45 9.50 3.33
C VAL A 8 8.02 8.93 3.33
N ILE A 9 7.01 9.70 3.75
CA ILE A 9 5.61 9.21 3.82
C ILE A 9 5.11 8.61 2.49
N PRO A 10 5.30 9.25 1.32
CA PRO A 10 4.81 8.69 0.05
C PRO A 10 5.41 7.30 -0.23
N LEU A 11 6.69 7.10 0.09
CA LEU A 11 7.36 5.81 -0.07
C LEU A 11 6.89 4.79 0.96
N GLY A 12 6.74 5.19 2.23
CA GLY A 12 6.20 4.32 3.27
C GLY A 12 4.79 3.81 2.93
N LEU A 13 3.95 4.69 2.36
CA LEU A 13 2.62 4.31 1.87
C LEU A 13 2.69 3.38 0.66
N CYS A 14 3.63 3.58 -0.26
CA CYS A 14 3.82 2.64 -1.37
C CYS A 14 4.19 1.24 -0.87
N MET A 15 5.12 1.14 0.09
CA MET A 15 5.53 -0.14 0.65
C MET A 15 4.39 -0.83 1.40
N SER A 16 3.66 -0.09 2.25
CA SER A 16 2.51 -0.67 2.97
C SER A 16 1.39 -1.11 2.03
N THR A 17 1.20 -0.41 0.90
CA THR A 17 0.21 -0.79 -0.11
C THR A 17 0.64 -2.03 -0.88
N GLN A 18 1.92 -2.18 -1.22
CA GLN A 18 2.43 -3.42 -1.84
C GLN A 18 2.23 -4.63 -0.93
N ASP A 19 2.51 -4.49 0.37
CA ASP A 19 2.28 -5.56 1.34
C ASP A 19 0.79 -5.97 1.44
N LEU A 20 -0.13 -5.03 1.20
CA LEU A 20 -1.57 -5.31 1.12
C LEU A 20 -1.96 -5.98 -0.20
N ILE A 21 -1.35 -5.58 -1.32
CA ILE A 21 -1.64 -6.15 -2.64
C ILE A 21 -1.14 -7.61 -2.72
N ASP A 22 -0.06 -7.97 -2.04
CA ASP A 22 0.40 -9.36 -1.92
C ASP A 22 -0.60 -10.20 -1.11
N ALA A 23 -1.62 -10.72 -1.79
CA ALA A 23 -2.67 -11.53 -1.20
C ALA A 23 -2.16 -12.80 -0.53
N LYS A 24 -1.09 -13.41 -1.08
CA LYS A 24 -0.55 -14.66 -0.55
C LYS A 24 0.10 -14.39 0.80
N ARG A 25 0.92 -13.34 0.88
CA ARG A 25 1.50 -12.88 2.13
C ARG A 25 0.43 -12.40 3.10
N PHE A 26 -0.62 -11.73 2.63
CA PHE A 26 -1.72 -11.26 3.48
C PHE A 26 -2.55 -12.40 4.08
N GLN A 27 -2.98 -13.37 3.26
CA GLN A 27 -3.72 -14.55 3.71
C GLN A 27 -2.88 -15.43 4.64
N GLN A 28 -1.60 -15.63 4.33
CA GLN A 28 -0.70 -16.44 5.15
C GLN A 28 -0.23 -15.72 6.43
N ASN A 29 -0.19 -14.39 6.45
CA ASN A 29 0.19 -13.61 7.64
C ASN A 29 -1.00 -13.24 8.51
N PHE A 30 -2.23 -13.50 8.07
CA PHE A 30 -3.41 -13.19 8.85
C PHE A 30 -3.38 -13.99 10.17
N ALA A 31 -2.94 -13.33 11.24
CA ALA A 31 -2.81 -13.85 12.60
C ALA A 31 -1.88 -15.07 12.80
N ASP A 32 -1.14 -15.52 11.77
CA ASP A 32 -0.21 -16.65 11.89
C ASP A 32 1.18 -16.27 12.39
N ASN A 33 1.65 -15.06 12.06
CA ASN A 33 2.93 -14.54 12.54
C ASN A 33 2.80 -13.67 13.79
N THR A 34 1.68 -13.76 14.53
CA THR A 34 1.61 -13.13 15.84
C THR A 34 2.51 -13.90 16.80
N ILE A 35 3.77 -13.45 16.92
CA ILE A 35 4.83 -14.04 17.77
C ILE A 35 4.34 -14.30 19.20
N LEU A 36 3.37 -13.50 19.68
CA LEU A 36 2.76 -13.63 21.00
C LEU A 36 1.81 -14.83 21.15
N ARG A 37 1.28 -15.42 20.07
CA ARG A 37 0.35 -16.56 20.16
C ARG A 37 0.98 -17.78 20.82
N VAL A 38 2.27 -18.04 20.56
CA VAL A 38 2.99 -19.20 21.12
C VAL A 38 3.45 -18.93 22.56
N ARG A 39 3.60 -17.66 22.95
CA ARG A 39 4.15 -17.26 24.26
C ARG A 39 3.09 -16.79 25.26
N ASP A 40 1.91 -16.38 24.80
CA ASP A 40 0.81 -15.87 25.61
C ASP A 40 -0.51 -16.57 25.23
N ARG A 41 -0.91 -17.54 26.07
CA ARG A 41 -2.15 -18.30 25.90
C ARG A 41 -3.41 -17.44 25.99
N ALA A 42 -3.40 -16.33 26.72
CA ALA A 42 -4.56 -15.44 26.84
C ALA A 42 -4.82 -14.69 25.53
N LEU A 43 -3.76 -14.29 24.82
CA LEU A 43 -3.85 -13.71 23.48
C LEU A 43 -4.25 -14.76 22.44
N GLU A 44 -3.71 -15.98 22.52
CA GLU A 44 -4.08 -17.06 21.60
C GLU A 44 -5.58 -17.38 21.62
N MET A 45 -6.19 -17.45 22.81
CA MET A 45 -7.62 -17.70 22.98
C MET A 45 -8.51 -16.61 22.36
N LYS A 46 -8.02 -15.37 22.24
CA LYS A 46 -8.76 -14.26 21.61
C LYS A 46 -8.54 -14.19 20.10
N ILE A 47 -7.33 -14.47 19.63
CA ILE A 47 -6.94 -14.36 18.22
C ILE A 47 -7.50 -15.53 17.39
N THR A 48 -7.50 -16.74 17.94
CA THR A 48 -7.94 -17.95 17.21
C THR A 48 -9.39 -17.88 16.72
N PRO A 49 -10.38 -17.46 17.54
CA PRO A 49 -11.77 -17.29 17.09
C PRO A 49 -11.91 -16.25 15.97
N ILE A 50 -11.28 -15.09 16.12
CA ILE A 50 -11.29 -14.01 15.11
C ILE A 50 -10.72 -14.51 13.78
N LYS A 51 -9.64 -15.30 13.83
CA LYS A 51 -9.06 -15.93 12.64
C LYS A 51 -10.04 -16.90 11.96
N ARG A 52 -10.71 -17.76 12.74
CA ARG A 52 -11.69 -18.71 12.20
C ARG A 52 -12.88 -18.00 11.56
N GLU A 53 -13.34 -16.92 12.17
CA GLU A 53 -14.46 -16.12 11.66
C GLU A 53 -14.10 -15.44 10.34
N LEU A 54 -12.92 -14.82 10.24
CA LEU A 54 -12.48 -14.12 9.03
C LEU A 54 -12.14 -15.07 7.87
N ASN A 55 -11.71 -16.30 8.17
CA ASN A 55 -11.52 -17.36 7.18
C ASN A 55 -12.82 -18.10 6.81
N SER A 56 -13.94 -17.80 7.48
CA SER A 56 -15.22 -18.41 7.11
C SER A 56 -15.73 -17.80 5.80
N GLN A 57 -16.31 -18.64 4.93
CA GLN A 57 -16.87 -18.21 3.66
C GLN A 57 -17.94 -17.12 3.83
N THR A 58 -18.66 -17.13 4.95
CA THR A 58 -19.70 -16.16 5.31
C THR A 58 -19.16 -14.73 5.40
N PHE A 59 -17.95 -14.53 5.92
CA PHE A 59 -17.36 -13.20 6.13
C PHE A 59 -16.31 -12.82 5.08
N GLN A 60 -15.83 -13.78 4.30
CA GLN A 60 -14.80 -13.58 3.27
C GLN A 60 -15.12 -12.44 2.31
N LYS A 61 -16.39 -12.30 1.89
CA LYS A 61 -16.82 -11.20 1.01
C LYS A 61 -16.73 -9.83 1.69
N LYS A 62 -17.24 -9.70 2.93
CA LYS A 62 -17.15 -8.44 3.69
C LYS A 62 -15.70 -8.04 3.97
N TYR A 63 -14.87 -9.04 4.24
CA TYR A 63 -13.45 -8.86 4.47
C TYR A 63 -12.72 -8.38 3.21
N LEU A 64 -13.01 -8.97 2.05
CA LEU A 64 -12.50 -8.52 0.76
C LEU A 64 -12.88 -7.05 0.49
N GLU A 65 -14.14 -6.67 0.72
CA GLU A 65 -14.58 -5.28 0.55
C GLU A 65 -13.83 -4.31 1.48
N GLY A 66 -13.66 -4.66 2.76
CA GLY A 66 -12.85 -3.86 3.68
C GLY A 66 -11.39 -3.73 3.23
N HIS A 67 -10.81 -4.83 2.75
CA HIS A 67 -9.44 -4.87 2.23
C HIS A 67 -9.24 -3.96 1.01
N LYS A 68 -10.16 -4.02 0.04
CA LYS A 68 -10.19 -3.11 -1.12
C LYS A 68 -10.19 -1.66 -0.70
N LEU A 69 -11.03 -1.29 0.26
CA LEU A 69 -11.12 0.09 0.75
C LEU A 69 -9.81 0.59 1.37
N VAL A 70 -9.09 -0.25 2.11
CA VAL A 70 -7.78 0.12 2.67
C VAL A 70 -6.76 0.38 1.56
N ILE A 71 -6.69 -0.49 0.56
CA ILE A 71 -5.80 -0.30 -0.60
C ILE A 71 -6.14 1.01 -1.32
N VAL A 72 -7.41 1.22 -1.65
CA VAL A 72 -7.90 2.41 -2.37
C VAL A 72 -7.57 3.70 -1.60
N ASN A 73 -7.79 3.71 -0.28
CA ASN A 73 -7.45 4.84 0.58
C ASN A 73 -5.94 5.15 0.59
N ASN A 74 -5.09 4.13 0.59
CA ASN A 74 -3.64 4.36 0.52
C ASN A 74 -3.23 4.90 -0.85
N ILE A 75 -3.78 4.38 -1.94
CA ILE A 75 -3.49 4.88 -3.30
C ILE A 75 -3.91 6.35 -3.42
N ASP A 76 -5.09 6.71 -2.92
CA ASP A 76 -5.57 8.10 -2.91
C ASP A 76 -4.61 9.03 -2.16
N LYS A 77 -4.17 8.65 -0.96
CA LYS A 77 -3.18 9.40 -0.19
C LYS A 77 -1.84 9.54 -0.91
N ILE A 78 -1.37 8.47 -1.57
CA ILE A 78 -0.14 8.52 -2.37
C ILE A 78 -0.29 9.57 -3.47
N MET A 79 -1.40 9.55 -4.23
CA MET A 79 -1.65 10.53 -5.29
C MET A 79 -1.67 11.96 -4.74
N GLY A 80 -2.40 12.21 -3.64
CA GLY A 80 -2.47 13.53 -3.02
C GLY A 80 -1.11 14.06 -2.54
N LEU A 81 -0.30 13.18 -1.96
CA LEU A 81 1.06 13.55 -1.52
C LEU A 81 2.02 13.76 -2.68
N VAL A 82 1.95 12.93 -3.72
CA VAL A 82 2.78 13.07 -4.92
C VAL A 82 2.45 14.38 -5.66
N ALA A 83 1.16 14.66 -5.84
CA ALA A 83 0.69 15.91 -6.45
C ALA A 83 1.15 17.14 -5.65
N SER A 84 0.96 17.14 -4.34
CA SER A 84 1.33 18.30 -3.51
C SER A 84 2.84 18.54 -3.42
N ARG A 85 3.67 17.50 -3.54
CA ARG A 85 5.11 17.60 -3.22
C ARG A 85 6.03 17.60 -4.42
N TYR A 86 5.63 16.96 -5.52
CA TYR A 86 6.52 16.67 -6.64
C TYR A 86 6.09 17.34 -7.96
N SER A 87 4.97 18.08 -7.97
CA SER A 87 4.49 18.75 -9.20
C SER A 87 5.50 19.73 -9.80
N GLU A 88 6.31 20.41 -8.97
CA GLU A 88 7.36 21.33 -9.42
C GLU A 88 8.66 20.63 -9.87
N ILE A 89 8.70 19.30 -9.79
CA ILE A 89 9.87 18.50 -10.17
C ILE A 89 9.66 17.92 -11.55
N ASP A 90 8.55 17.21 -11.75
CA ASP A 90 8.21 16.56 -13.01
C ASP A 90 6.69 16.35 -13.07
N LEU A 91 5.98 17.35 -13.62
CA LEU A 91 4.52 17.34 -13.70
C LEU A 91 4.00 16.15 -14.52
N ASN A 92 4.68 15.81 -15.62
CA ASN A 92 4.26 14.71 -16.49
C ASN A 92 4.32 13.36 -15.78
N LEU A 93 5.38 13.14 -14.98
CA LEU A 93 5.51 11.93 -14.19
C LEU A 93 4.48 11.86 -13.06
N VAL A 94 4.18 13.00 -12.42
CA VAL A 94 3.10 13.11 -11.41
C VAL A 94 1.74 12.77 -12.03
N ASP A 95 1.40 13.35 -13.17
CA ASP A 95 0.13 13.08 -13.86
C ASP A 95 0.01 11.62 -14.28
N SER A 96 1.11 11.02 -14.76
CA SER A 96 1.18 9.59 -15.05
C SER A 96 0.90 8.74 -13.80
N ILE A 97 1.48 9.07 -12.65
CA ILE A 97 1.24 8.35 -11.39
C ILE A 97 -0.24 8.47 -10.98
N ILE A 98 -0.82 9.67 -11.06
CA ILE A 98 -2.23 9.90 -10.71
C ILE A 98 -3.16 9.11 -11.63
N PHE A 99 -2.89 9.14 -12.93
CA PHE A 99 -3.66 8.39 -13.92
C PHE A 99 -3.60 6.88 -13.64
N ASN A 100 -2.40 6.33 -13.46
CA ASN A 100 -2.22 4.92 -13.15
C ASN A 100 -2.84 4.54 -11.79
N GLY A 101 -2.77 5.43 -10.79
CA GLY A 101 -3.39 5.23 -9.48
C GLY A 101 -4.90 5.04 -9.60
N LYS A 102 -5.57 5.90 -10.37
CA LYS A 102 -7.02 5.78 -10.64
C LYS A 102 -7.36 4.47 -11.35
N LEU A 103 -6.56 4.05 -12.34
CA LEU A 103 -6.77 2.78 -13.03
C LEU A 103 -6.65 1.58 -12.08
N ILE A 104 -5.64 1.58 -11.21
CA ILE A 104 -5.43 0.51 -10.23
C ILE A 104 -6.56 0.51 -9.21
N MET A 105 -6.98 1.66 -8.67
CA MET A 105 -8.14 1.76 -7.77
C MET A 105 -9.39 1.14 -8.39
N ASN A 106 -9.66 1.44 -9.67
CA ASN A 106 -10.80 0.85 -10.37
C ASN A 106 -10.70 -0.67 -10.47
N LYS A 107 -9.51 -1.21 -10.77
CA LYS A 107 -9.29 -2.67 -10.80
C LYS A 107 -9.48 -3.31 -9.42
N VAL A 108 -8.98 -2.68 -8.35
CA VAL A 108 -9.13 -3.15 -6.97
C VAL A 108 -10.60 -3.19 -6.57
N LEU A 109 -11.36 -2.13 -6.85
CA LEU A 109 -12.79 -2.07 -6.50
C LEU A 109 -13.61 -3.17 -7.19
N ASN A 110 -13.28 -3.46 -8.45
CA ASN A 110 -13.96 -4.48 -9.26
C ASN A 110 -13.42 -5.91 -9.06
N ALA A 111 -12.37 -6.12 -8.27
CA ALA A 111 -11.81 -7.45 -8.05
C ALA A 111 -12.79 -8.35 -7.28
N GLU A 112 -12.98 -9.59 -7.72
CA GLU A 112 -13.88 -10.55 -7.08
C GLU A 112 -13.16 -11.47 -6.07
N SER A 113 -11.83 -11.43 -6.07
CA SER A 113 -10.99 -12.27 -5.21
C SER A 113 -9.71 -11.56 -4.83
N PHE A 114 -9.04 -12.08 -3.80
CA PHE A 114 -7.70 -11.61 -3.41
C PHE A 114 -6.65 -11.92 -4.50
N ASP A 115 -6.80 -13.00 -5.25
CA ASP A 115 -5.86 -13.37 -6.32
C ASP A 115 -5.85 -12.33 -7.44
N GLN A 116 -7.03 -11.84 -7.85
CA GLN A 116 -7.14 -10.75 -8.82
C GLN A 116 -6.49 -9.45 -8.32
N ILE A 117 -6.49 -9.21 -7.01
CA ILE A 117 -5.76 -8.07 -6.42
C ILE A 117 -4.25 -8.33 -6.51
N ALA A 118 -3.78 -9.54 -6.20
CA ALA A 118 -2.36 -9.88 -6.23
C ALA A 118 -1.71 -9.76 -7.62
N GLU A 119 -2.47 -10.00 -8.69
CA GLU A 119 -2.00 -9.76 -10.06
C GLU A 119 -1.59 -8.28 -10.30
N LEU A 120 -2.10 -7.36 -9.49
CA LEU A 120 -1.77 -5.93 -9.58
C LEU A 120 -0.43 -5.56 -8.94
N ASP A 121 0.24 -6.45 -8.20
CA ASP A 121 1.48 -6.11 -7.47
C ASP A 121 2.56 -5.57 -8.43
N SER A 122 2.86 -6.34 -9.48
CA SER A 122 3.86 -5.96 -10.49
C SER A 122 3.50 -4.64 -11.20
N VAL A 123 2.20 -4.42 -11.43
CA VAL A 123 1.68 -3.21 -12.07
C VAL A 123 1.82 -2.02 -11.12
N PHE A 124 1.42 -2.17 -9.86
CA PHE A 124 1.55 -1.12 -8.84
C PHE A 124 3.02 -0.74 -8.63
N LYS A 125 3.91 -1.73 -8.53
CA LYS A 125 5.35 -1.51 -8.41
C LYS A 125 5.91 -0.70 -9.56
N SER A 126 5.62 -1.11 -10.79
CA SER A 126 6.18 -0.50 -12.00
C SER A 126 5.57 0.87 -12.34
N LYS A 127 4.28 1.07 -12.05
CA LYS A 127 3.55 2.28 -12.43
C LYS A 127 3.41 3.31 -11.32
N ILE A 128 3.58 2.92 -10.06
CA ILE A 128 3.44 3.82 -8.90
C ILE A 128 4.72 3.83 -8.07
N THR A 129 5.11 2.70 -7.48
CA THR A 129 6.20 2.68 -6.49
C THR A 129 7.54 3.18 -7.04
N LEU A 130 7.98 2.64 -8.18
CA LEU A 130 9.25 3.03 -8.79
C LEU A 130 9.24 4.50 -9.29
N PRO A 131 8.19 4.99 -9.98
CA PRO A 131 8.05 6.41 -10.29
C PRO A 131 8.06 7.34 -9.07
N VAL A 132 7.35 6.99 -7.99
CA VAL A 132 7.36 7.78 -6.74
C VAL A 132 8.76 7.81 -6.13
N TYR A 133 9.49 6.71 -6.18
CA TYR A 133 10.89 6.66 -5.76
C TYR A 133 11.80 7.55 -6.60
N ASP A 134 11.65 7.55 -7.91
CA ASP A 134 12.41 8.44 -8.79
C ASP A 134 12.13 9.92 -8.47
N LEU A 135 10.85 10.30 -8.30
CA LEU A 135 10.48 11.66 -7.88
C LEU A 135 11.11 12.04 -6.53
N PHE A 136 11.09 11.13 -5.56
CA PHE A 136 11.72 11.33 -4.27
C PHE A 136 13.24 11.57 -4.38
N VAL A 137 13.94 10.75 -5.17
CA VAL A 137 15.39 10.91 -5.37
C VAL A 137 15.71 12.24 -6.07
N ARG A 138 14.93 12.62 -7.08
CA ARG A 138 15.07 13.92 -7.77
C ARG A 138 14.80 15.08 -6.83
N HIS A 139 13.79 14.98 -5.97
CA HIS A 139 13.49 15.97 -4.94
C HIS A 139 14.69 16.18 -4.01
N LEU A 140 15.24 15.09 -3.46
CA LEU A 140 16.40 15.17 -2.55
C LEU A 140 17.62 15.82 -3.23
N LYS A 141 17.87 15.52 -4.51
CA LYS A 141 18.96 16.14 -5.27
C LYS A 141 18.73 17.65 -5.48
N LYS A 142 17.51 18.05 -5.87
CA LYS A 142 17.15 19.47 -6.07
C LYS A 142 17.33 20.26 -4.77
N THR A 143 16.85 19.73 -3.64
CA THR A 143 16.97 20.39 -2.34
C THR A 143 18.42 20.50 -1.89
N LYS A 144 19.28 19.51 -2.20
CA LYS A 144 20.71 19.59 -1.90
C LYS A 144 21.40 20.71 -2.68
N ASN A 145 21.13 20.82 -3.98
CA ASN A 145 21.75 21.82 -4.85
C ASN A 145 21.28 23.27 -4.58
N LEU A 146 20.18 23.47 -3.86
CA LEU A 146 19.70 24.80 -3.45
C LEU A 146 20.42 25.33 -2.18
N LEU A 147 21.19 24.49 -1.51
CA LEU A 147 21.90 24.80 -0.26
C LEU A 147 23.42 24.94 -0.45
N ASP A 148 23.92 24.66 -1.66
CA ASP A 148 25.30 24.90 -2.12
C ASP A 148 25.35 26.20 -2.94
#